data_AF-A0AAT9G5H3-F1
#
_entry.id   AF-A0AAT9G5H3-F1
#
_cell.length_a   1.000
_cell.length_b   1.000
_cell.length_c   1.000
_cell.angle_alpha   90.00
_cell.angle_beta   90.00
_cell.angle_gamma   90.00
#
_symmetry.space_group_name_H-M   'P 1'
#
loop_
_entity.id
_entity.type
_entity.pdbx_description
1 polymer ?
#
loop_
_entity_poly.entity_id
_entity_poly.type
_entity_poly.pdbx_seq_one_letter_code
_entity_poly.pdbx_strand_id
1 'polypeptide(L)' 'MIGPCCRFYPTCSIYGMEVLQKFGLFNGLWLLIKRLLKCNSMSVGGYDPIPLYKIKKYHKRENN' A
#
# COMPACT_ATOMS: atom_id res chain seq x y z
N MET A 1 -3.57 -25.73 -0.93
CA MET A 1 -3.11 -24.38 -1.28
C MET A 1 -3.45 -23.42 -0.13
N ILE A 2 -2.52 -23.14 0.78
CA ILE A 2 -2.62 -21.99 1.69
C ILE A 2 -1.49 -21.05 1.27
N GLY A 3 -1.82 -20.08 0.41
CA GLY A 3 -0.93 -18.96 0.12
C GLY A 3 -0.87 -18.03 1.33
N PRO A 4 0.15 -17.17 1.44
CA PRO A 4 0.28 -16.22 2.55
C PRO A 4 -0.99 -15.36 2.65
N CYS A 5 -1.83 -15.62 3.66
CA CYS A 5 -2.97 -14.77 3.97
C CYS A 5 -2.41 -13.41 4.40
N CYS A 6 -2.58 -12.40 3.54
CA CYS A 6 -2.31 -11.03 3.93
C CYS A 6 -3.06 -10.75 5.23
N ARG A 7 -2.32 -10.35 6.27
CA ARG A 7 -2.89 -9.99 7.57
C ARG A 7 -3.64 -8.66 7.52
N PHE A 8 -3.33 -7.82 6.53
CA PHE A 8 -4.00 -6.55 6.33
C PHE A 8 -5.05 -6.65 5.22
N TYR A 9 -6.18 -5.99 5.44
CA TYR A 9 -7.21 -5.77 4.42
C TYR A 9 -7.21 -4.29 4.00
N PRO A 10 -7.22 -3.98 2.69
CA PRO A 10 -7.09 -4.89 1.55
C PRO A 10 -5.71 -5.57 1.47
N THR A 11 -5.62 -6.66 0.71
CA THR A 11 -4.40 -7.48 0.55
C THR A 11 -3.22 -6.67 -0.01
N CYS A 12 -1.99 -7.10 0.24
CA CYS A 12 -0.78 -6.41 -0.21
C CYS A 12 -0.74 -6.19 -1.73
N SER A 13 -1.26 -7.14 -2.52
CA SER A 13 -1.34 -6.99 -3.98
C SER A 13 -2.36 -5.94 -4.41
N ILE A 14 -3.55 -5.92 -3.79
CA ILE A 14 -4.57 -4.90 -4.07
C ILE A 14 -4.05 -3.51 -3.65
N TYR A 15 -3.49 -3.41 -2.45
CA TYR A 15 -2.86 -2.19 -1.99
C TYR A 15 -1.77 -1.74 -2.96
N GLY A 16 -0.86 -2.63 -3.36
CA GLY A 16 0.23 -2.30 -4.29
C GLY A 16 -0.26 -1.76 -5.63
N MET A 17 -1.23 -2.41 -6.26
CA MET A 17 -1.81 -1.93 -7.51
C MET A 17 -2.47 -0.56 -7.35
N GLU A 18 -3.18 -0.35 -6.24
CA GLU A 18 -3.89 0.91 -6.00
C GLU A 18 -2.93 2.05 -5.65
N VAL A 19 -1.87 1.79 -4.87
CA VAL A 19 -0.86 2.80 -4.57
C VAL A 19 -0.05 3.15 -5.83
N LEU A 20 0.37 2.16 -6.62
CA LEU A 20 1.14 2.41 -7.85
C LEU A 20 0.34 3.27 -8.85
N GLN A 21 -0.96 3.00 -9.00
CA GLN A 21 -1.84 3.79 -9.87
C GLN A 21 -2.07 5.23 -9.36
N LYS A 22 -2.06 5.45 -8.04
CA LYS A 22 -2.44 6.75 -7.44
C LYS A 22 -1.25 7.65 -7.06
N PHE A 23 -0.09 7.05 -6.75
CA PHE A 23 1.09 7.75 -6.24
C PHE A 23 2.28 7.70 -7.20
N GLY A 24 2.15 6.96 -8.31
CA GLY A 24 3.24 6.71 -9.25
C GLY A 24 4.21 5.64 -8.75
N LEU A 25 5.16 5.26 -9.61
CA LEU A 25 6.02 4.10 -9.38
C LEU A 25 6.93 4.29 -8.15
N PHE A 26 7.66 5.40 -8.05
CA PHE A 26 8.64 5.62 -6.98
C PHE A 26 8.02 5.73 -5.59
N ASN A 27 7.04 6.62 -5.44
CA ASN A 27 6.39 6.86 -4.15
C ASN A 27 5.46 5.73 -3.74
N GLY A 28 4.79 5.14 -4.73
CA GLY A 28 3.92 4.01 -4.48
C GLY A 28 4.70 2.76 -4.08
N LEU A 29 5.84 2.51 -4.72
CA LEU A 29 6.73 1.42 -4.37
C LEU A 29 7.29 1.57 -2.95
N TRP A 30 7.66 2.79 -2.53
CA TRP A 30 8.09 3.04 -1.15
C TRP A 30 7.02 2.70 -0.11
N LEU A 31 5.77 3.15 -0.34
CA LEU A 31 4.63 2.87 0.55
C LEU A 31 4.27 1.38 0.56
N LEU A 32 4.35 0.71 -0.59
CA LEU A 32 4.10 -0.72 -0.75
C LEU A 32 5.16 -1.56 -0.02
N ILE A 33 6.45 -1.29 -0.24
CA ILE A 33 7.57 -2.00 0.40
C ILE A 33 7.48 -1.86 1.92
N LYS A 34 7.21 -0.65 2.42
CA LYS A 34 7.02 -0.41 3.85
C LYS A 34 5.90 -1.28 4.44
N ARG A 35 4.81 -1.49 3.70
CA ARG A 35 3.68 -2.34 4.13
C ARG A 35 4.01 -3.83 4.01
N LEU A 36 4.70 -4.25 2.94
CA LEU A 36 5.18 -5.62 2.75
C LEU A 36 6.11 -6.05 3.88
N LEU A 37 7.06 -5.21 4.26
CA LEU A 37 7.95 -5.44 5.40
C LEU A 37 7.18 -5.58 6.73
N LYS A 38 6.05 -4.87 6.85
CA LYS A 38 5.18 -4.93 8.03
C LYS A 38 4.26 -6.16 8.02
N CYS A 39 4.00 -6.74 6.86
CA CYS A 39 3.19 -7.93 6.66
C CYS A 39 4.00 -9.21 6.98
N ASN A 40 4.51 -9.31 8.21
CA ASN A 40 5.15 -10.53 8.72
C ASN A 40 4.20 -11.29 9.68
N SER A 41 4.51 -12.56 10.00
CA SER A 41 3.66 -13.43 10.83
C SER A 41 3.39 -12.88 12.24
N MET A 42 4.24 -11.99 12.76
CA MET A 42 4.05 -11.29 14.04
C MET A 42 3.11 -10.08 13.96
N SER A 43 2.60 -9.71 12.79
CA SER A 43 1.63 -8.61 12.69
C SER A 43 0.22 -9.10 13.02
N VAL A 44 -0.48 -8.35 13.87
CA VAL A 44 -1.88 -8.63 14.27
C VAL A 44 -2.84 -8.50 13.07
N GLY A 45 -2.38 -7.85 12.01
CA GLY A 45 -3.23 -7.51 10.88
C GLY A 45 -4.18 -6.36 11.20
N GLY A 46 -5.00 -5.97 10.22
CA GLY A 46 -5.94 -4.87 10.39
C GLY A 46 -6.42 -4.24 9.09
N TYR A 47 -7.37 -3.32 9.20
CA TYR A 47 -7.86 -2.53 8.08
C TYR A 47 -6.95 -1.31 7.84
N ASP A 48 -6.26 -1.29 6.71
CA ASP A 48 -5.38 -0.17 6.32
C ASP A 48 -5.68 0.22 4.87
N PRO A 49 -6.76 0.95 4.59
CA PRO A 49 -7.02 1.47 3.26
C PRO A 49 -6.11 2.67 2.95
N ILE A 50 -5.87 2.91 1.66
CA ILE A 50 -5.16 4.11 1.21
C ILE A 50 -6.07 5.33 1.49
N PRO A 51 -5.62 6.32 2.29
CA PRO A 51 -6.44 7.50 2.53
C PRO A 51 -6.54 8.36 1.27
N LEU A 52 -7.76 8.70 0.84
CA LEU A 52 -7.98 9.50 -0.37
C LEU A 52 -7.31 10.88 -0.32
N TYR A 53 -7.23 11.49 0.87
CA TYR A 53 -6.55 12.78 1.05
C TYR A 53 -5.04 12.70 0.78
N LYS A 54 -4.43 11.51 0.98
CA LYS A 54 -2.99 11.29 0.79
C LYS A 54 -2.64 11.25 -0.71
N ILE A 55 -3.60 10.84 -1.56
CA ILE A 55 -3.49 10.85 -3.03
C ILE A 55 -3.37 12.29 -3.56
N LYS A 56 -4.26 13.20 -3.14
CA LYS A 56 -4.26 14.61 -3.59
C LYS A 56 -2.93 15.30 -3.33
N LYS A 57 -2.30 15.01 -2.19
CA LYS A 57 -1.00 15.58 -1.82
C LYS A 57 0.12 15.12 -2.77
N TYR A 58 0.05 13.88 -3.27
CA TYR A 58 1.06 13.31 -4.13
C TYR A 58 0.97 13.79 -5.58
N HIS A 59 -0.24 13.84 -6.15
CA HIS A 59 -0.44 14.41 -7.50
C HIS A 59 0.08 15.84 -7.62
N LYS A 60 -0.06 16.65 -6.55
CA LYS A 60 0.47 18.02 -6.51
C LYS A 60 2.01 18.10 -6.53
N ARG A 61 2.71 17.07 -6.04
CA ARG A 61 4.19 17.02 -6.05
C ARG A 61 4.78 16.53 -7.37
N GLU A 62 4.06 15.70 -8.13
CA GLU A 62 4.54 15.20 -9.43
C GLU A 62 4.37 16.23 -10.55
N ASN A 63 3.40 17.14 -10.40
CA ASN A 63 3.06 18.18 -11.39
C ASN A 63 3.70 19.56 -11.08
N ASN A 64 4.75 19.62 -10.26
CA ASN A 64 5.46 20.87 -9.90
C ASN A 64 6.97 20.65 -9.96
#